data_AF-A0A8H8MT01-F1
#
_entry.id   AF-A0A8H8MT01-F1
#
_cell.length_a   1.000
_cell.length_b   1.000
_cell.length_c   1.000
_cell.angle_alpha   90.00
_cell.angle_beta   90.00
_cell.angle_gamma   90.00
#
_symmetry.space_group_name_H-M   'P 1'
#
loop_
_entity.id
_entity.type
_entity.pdbx_description
1 polymer ?
#
loop_
_entity_poly.entity_id
_entity_poly.type
_entity_poly.pdbx_seq_one_letter_code
_entity_poly.pdbx_strand_id
1 'polypeptide(L)'
;MARLAALLLLVPAVLAFDYTVGVGKDETTGKVGMGFDPSSVRPQPGDRIVFEYRAGSHSAVQSTFKDPCIPMAGGYNSGVQTVADGTPVDASGLPTTVYIVQDTNPVWFFDQAGGLCTKGAVFSINPELTGTQTAGQFRANAEASDPSTASVAPTSASSSGTATEAASTTGAAPSASSSPNAASSDRLAAFSMGASLAALGAWLYA
;
A
#
# COMPACT_ATOMS: atom_id res chain seq x y z
N MET A 1 67.13 23.47 10.35
CA MET A 1 65.76 23.55 10.91
C MET A 1 64.78 23.24 9.79
N ALA A 2 64.29 22.00 9.69
CA ALA A 2 63.29 21.63 8.68
C ALA A 2 61.90 21.80 9.29
N ARG A 3 61.09 22.72 8.75
CA ARG A 3 59.69 22.89 9.15
C ARG A 3 58.86 21.88 8.38
N LEU A 4 58.37 20.84 9.08
CA LEU A 4 57.31 19.98 8.54
C LEU A 4 56.03 20.82 8.42
N ALA A 5 55.58 21.07 7.19
CA ALA A 5 54.24 21.56 6.94
C ALA A 5 53.29 20.36 6.99
N ALA A 6 52.42 20.30 8.00
CA ALA A 6 51.35 19.33 8.06
C ALA A 6 50.25 19.74 7.08
N LEU A 7 50.09 18.98 5.99
CA LEU A 7 48.99 19.14 5.05
C LEU A 7 47.75 18.47 5.64
N LEU A 8 46.81 19.27 6.15
CA LEU A 8 45.53 18.78 6.66
C LEU A 8 44.65 18.40 5.46
N LEU A 9 44.55 17.10 5.15
CA LEU A 9 43.60 16.59 4.15
C LEU A 9 42.18 16.71 4.70
N LEU A 10 41.43 17.68 4.18
CA LEU A 10 40.00 17.81 4.43
C LEU A 10 39.29 16.68 3.68
N VAL A 11 38.95 15.59 4.36
CA VAL A 11 38.13 14.52 3.78
C VAL A 11 36.69 15.03 3.72
N PRO A 12 36.06 15.16 2.54
CA PRO A 12 34.65 15.50 2.46
C PRO A 12 33.83 14.35 3.06
N ALA A 13 33.09 14.64 4.14
CA ALA A 13 32.09 13.74 4.67
C ALA A 13 30.87 13.78 3.74
N VAL A 14 30.65 12.70 2.98
CA VAL A 14 29.40 12.51 2.25
C VAL A 14 28.35 12.11 3.28
N LEU A 15 27.42 13.02 3.58
CA LEU A 15 26.28 12.73 4.44
C LEU A 15 25.18 12.11 3.56
N ALA A 16 24.75 10.90 3.89
CA ALA A 16 23.56 10.29 3.32
C ALA A 16 22.32 10.98 3.90
N PHE A 17 21.43 11.46 3.04
CA PHE A 17 20.16 12.05 3.43
C PHE A 17 19.04 11.00 3.39
N ASP A 18 18.10 11.08 4.34
CA ASP A 18 16.93 10.22 4.41
C ASP A 18 15.71 10.92 3.80
N TYR A 19 15.19 10.36 2.71
CA TYR A 19 13.91 10.72 2.12
C TYR A 19 12.82 9.80 2.66
N THR A 20 12.01 10.29 3.60
CA THR A 20 10.84 9.55 4.08
C THR A 20 9.69 9.67 3.07
N VAL A 21 9.17 8.52 2.64
CA VAL A 21 8.04 8.41 1.71
C VAL A 21 6.93 7.62 2.40
N GLY A 22 5.78 8.26 2.62
CA GLY A 22 4.60 7.61 3.17
C GLY A 22 3.94 6.72 2.14
N VAL A 23 3.84 5.41 2.41
CA VAL A 23 3.13 4.45 1.54
C VAL A 23 1.74 4.20 2.11
N GLY A 24 0.70 4.24 1.26
CA GLY A 24 -0.69 4.27 1.73
C GLY A 24 -1.14 5.65 2.19
N LYS A 25 -0.50 6.69 1.64
CA LYS A 25 -0.81 8.10 1.93
C LYS A 25 -1.16 8.79 0.62
N ASP A 26 -2.30 9.46 0.58
CA ASP A 26 -2.73 10.22 -0.58
C ASP A 26 -1.94 11.55 -0.63
N GLU A 27 -1.15 11.74 -1.68
CA GLU A 27 -0.27 12.91 -1.85
C GLU A 27 -1.04 14.23 -1.93
N THR A 28 -2.31 14.22 -2.38
CA THR A 28 -3.10 15.45 -2.55
C THR A 28 -3.67 15.93 -1.21
N THR A 29 -4.13 15.00 -0.38
CA THR A 29 -4.82 15.28 0.88
C THR A 29 -3.91 15.14 2.11
N GLY A 30 -2.79 14.43 1.97
CA GLY A 30 -1.89 14.09 3.07
C GLY A 30 -2.48 13.10 4.08
N LYS A 31 -3.60 12.45 3.76
CA LYS A 31 -4.31 11.52 4.66
C LYS A 31 -4.02 10.06 4.31
N VAL A 32 -4.42 9.15 5.19
CA VAL A 32 -4.47 7.70 4.85
C VAL A 32 -5.26 7.53 3.57
N GLY A 33 -4.72 6.75 2.64
CA GLY A 33 -5.28 6.55 1.32
C GLY A 33 -4.45 5.56 0.52
N MET A 34 -4.31 5.82 -0.77
CA MET A 34 -3.49 5.01 -1.67
C MET A 34 -2.38 5.85 -2.27
N GLY A 35 -1.29 5.19 -2.65
CA GLY A 35 -0.15 5.84 -3.29
C GLY A 35 0.99 6.14 -2.34
N PHE A 36 1.84 7.06 -2.80
CA PHE A 36 3.10 7.44 -2.17
C PHE A 36 3.11 8.95 -1.99
N ASP A 37 3.51 9.42 -0.82
CA ASP A 37 3.64 10.85 -0.51
C ASP A 37 5.04 11.13 0.09
N PRO A 38 5.92 11.85 -0.62
CA PRO A 38 5.75 12.32 -2.00
C PRO A 38 5.79 11.16 -3.02
N SER A 39 5.14 11.33 -4.18
CA SER A 39 5.14 10.33 -5.26
C SER A 39 6.39 10.39 -6.14
N SER A 40 7.23 11.43 -5.96
CA SER A 40 8.52 11.51 -6.62
C SER A 40 9.56 12.29 -5.82
N VAL A 41 10.82 11.83 -5.88
CA VAL A 41 11.98 12.44 -5.22
C VAL A 41 13.19 12.48 -6.15
N ARG A 42 14.17 13.32 -5.83
CA ARG A 42 15.44 13.44 -6.60
C ARG A 42 16.69 13.36 -5.70
N PRO A 43 16.97 12.19 -5.11
CA PRO A 43 18.11 11.95 -4.23
C PRO A 43 19.44 11.84 -4.97
N GLN A 44 20.54 11.95 -4.23
CA GLN A 44 21.89 11.64 -4.68
C GLN A 44 22.28 10.18 -4.39
N PRO A 45 23.28 9.62 -5.09
CA PRO A 45 23.82 8.31 -4.75
C PRO A 45 24.29 8.25 -3.30
N GLY A 46 23.90 7.19 -2.58
CA GLY A 46 24.17 7.01 -1.16
C GLY A 46 23.05 7.49 -0.23
N ASP A 47 22.12 8.31 -0.71
CA ASP A 47 20.90 8.67 0.05
C ASP A 47 19.98 7.46 0.24
N ARG A 48 19.07 7.57 1.19
CA ARG A 48 18.14 6.50 1.56
C ARG A 48 16.71 6.92 1.28
N ILE A 49 15.94 6.05 0.64
CA ILE A 49 14.49 6.15 0.61
C ILE A 49 13.93 5.30 1.75
N VAL A 50 13.29 5.94 2.71
CA VAL A 50 12.65 5.30 3.85
C VAL A 50 11.16 5.23 3.54
N PHE A 51 10.71 4.05 3.11
CA PHE A 51 9.28 3.79 2.90
C PHE A 51 8.62 3.54 4.25
N GLU A 52 7.70 4.39 4.67
CA GLU A 52 6.98 4.29 5.95
C GLU A 52 5.50 4.01 5.70
N TYR A 53 4.99 2.89 6.21
CA TYR A 53 3.69 2.36 5.79
C TYR A 53 2.55 2.86 6.68
N ARG A 54 1.49 3.40 6.06
CA ARG A 54 0.26 3.84 6.73
C ARG A 54 -0.73 2.68 6.91
N ALA A 55 -1.83 2.97 7.62
CA ALA A 55 -2.93 2.03 7.83
C ALA A 55 -3.38 1.38 6.51
N GLY A 56 -3.58 0.07 6.53
CA GLY A 56 -3.86 -0.74 5.35
C GLY A 56 -2.75 -1.74 5.05
N SER A 57 -2.85 -2.41 3.90
CA SER A 57 -1.80 -3.30 3.39
C SER A 57 -1.18 -2.66 2.16
N HIS A 58 0.13 -2.41 2.23
CA HIS A 58 0.86 -1.64 1.24
C HIS A 58 2.25 -2.23 1.00
N SER A 59 2.86 -1.90 -0.13
CA SER A 59 4.18 -2.37 -0.52
C SER A 59 4.93 -1.32 -1.34
N ALA A 60 6.25 -1.46 -1.38
CA ALA A 60 7.13 -0.75 -2.31
C ALA A 60 7.90 -1.80 -3.09
N VAL A 61 7.50 -2.02 -4.35
CA VAL A 61 8.09 -3.02 -5.24
C VAL A 61 8.65 -2.32 -6.46
N GLN A 62 9.93 -2.57 -6.75
CA GLN A 62 10.60 -2.00 -7.91
C GLN A 62 10.03 -2.63 -9.19
N SER A 63 9.78 -1.78 -10.17
CA SER A 63 9.31 -2.16 -11.51
C SER A 63 10.14 -1.45 -12.57
N THR A 64 9.68 -1.50 -13.82
CA THR A 64 10.28 -0.75 -14.92
C THR A 64 9.32 0.33 -15.39
N PHE A 65 9.85 1.36 -16.05
CA PHE A 65 9.04 2.43 -16.62
C PHE A 65 7.95 1.92 -17.59
N LYS A 66 8.27 0.86 -18.34
CA LYS A 66 7.39 0.27 -19.36
C LYS A 66 6.32 -0.63 -18.74
N ASP A 67 6.69 -1.34 -17.68
CA ASP A 67 5.85 -2.34 -17.02
C ASP A 67 5.66 -1.98 -15.53
N PRO A 68 4.93 -0.89 -15.23
CA PRO A 68 4.85 -0.27 -13.90
C PRO A 68 4.28 -1.19 -12.83
N CYS A 69 3.30 -2.04 -13.17
CA CYS A 69 2.59 -2.91 -12.23
C CYS A 69 3.10 -4.36 -12.21
N ILE A 70 4.33 -4.58 -12.68
CA ILE A 70 4.98 -5.88 -12.73
C ILE A 70 6.32 -5.79 -11.96
N PRO A 71 6.59 -6.68 -11.00
CA PRO A 71 7.87 -6.71 -10.30
C PRO A 71 9.03 -6.89 -11.28
N MET A 72 10.04 -6.03 -11.14
CA MET A 72 11.30 -6.17 -11.87
C MET A 72 12.07 -7.37 -11.32
N ALA A 73 12.54 -8.27 -12.19
CA ALA A 73 13.35 -9.41 -11.78
C ALA A 73 14.64 -8.95 -11.08
N GLY A 74 14.89 -9.45 -9.87
CA GLY A 74 16.03 -9.04 -9.04
C GLY A 74 15.91 -7.62 -8.48
N GLY A 75 14.78 -6.95 -8.68
CA GLY A 75 14.50 -5.62 -8.14
C GLY A 75 14.19 -5.66 -6.64
N TYR A 76 14.21 -4.48 -6.03
CA TYR A 76 13.80 -4.30 -4.64
C TYR A 76 12.34 -4.70 -4.44
N ASN A 77 12.04 -5.40 -3.35
CA ASN A 77 10.67 -5.72 -2.94
C ASN A 77 10.59 -5.69 -1.42
N SER A 78 9.77 -4.79 -0.88
CA SER A 78 9.58 -4.67 0.57
C SER A 78 8.79 -5.81 1.20
N GLY A 79 8.12 -6.64 0.39
CA GLY A 79 6.96 -7.42 0.81
C GLY A 79 5.76 -6.52 1.15
N VAL A 80 4.61 -7.14 1.38
CA VAL A 80 3.42 -6.43 1.89
C VAL A 80 3.62 -6.15 3.37
N GLN A 81 3.49 -4.89 3.74
CA GLN A 81 3.47 -4.40 5.11
C GLN A 81 2.02 -4.08 5.47
N THR A 82 1.51 -4.70 6.54
CA THR A 82 0.14 -4.49 7.01
C THR A 82 0.15 -3.71 8.32
N VAL A 83 -0.54 -2.58 8.32
CA VAL A 83 -0.78 -1.74 9.50
C VAL A 83 -2.28 -1.76 9.78
N ALA A 84 -2.65 -1.88 11.06
CA ALA A 84 -4.05 -1.96 11.47
C ALA A 84 -4.87 -0.77 10.95
N ASP A 85 -6.07 -1.06 10.45
CA ASP A 85 -7.02 -0.03 10.03
C ASP A 85 -7.33 0.93 11.20
N GLY A 86 -7.56 2.20 10.88
CA GLY A 86 -7.81 3.24 11.87
C GLY A 86 -6.57 3.79 12.59
N THR A 87 -5.38 3.24 12.33
CA THR A 87 -4.12 3.85 12.78
C THR A 87 -3.99 5.27 12.21
N PRO A 88 -3.73 6.31 13.02
CA PRO A 88 -3.56 7.67 12.53
C PRO A 88 -2.44 7.80 11.49
N VAL A 89 -2.61 8.71 10.53
CA VAL A 89 -1.64 8.91 9.43
C VAL A 89 -0.24 9.31 9.90
N ASP A 90 -0.13 10.01 11.03
CA ASP A 90 1.14 10.46 11.62
C ASP A 90 1.47 9.72 12.92
N ALA A 91 0.98 8.49 13.07
CA ALA A 91 1.35 7.65 14.20
C ALA A 91 2.87 7.42 14.23
N SER A 92 3.45 7.41 15.43
CA SER A 92 4.87 7.12 15.62
C SER A 92 5.16 5.62 15.54
N GLY A 93 6.33 5.25 15.02
CA GLY A 93 6.79 3.86 15.04
C GLY A 93 6.09 2.97 14.01
N LEU A 94 5.60 3.57 12.92
CA LEU A 94 5.08 2.83 11.78
C LEU A 94 6.18 1.94 11.16
N PRO A 95 5.82 0.80 10.54
CA PRO A 95 6.79 -0.04 9.86
C PRO A 95 7.53 0.75 8.78
N THR A 96 8.81 0.44 8.62
CA THR A 96 9.63 1.04 7.57
C THR A 96 10.45 0.01 6.81
N THR A 97 10.63 0.22 5.52
CA THR A 97 11.67 -0.46 4.73
C THR A 97 12.54 0.56 4.02
N VAL A 98 13.72 0.14 3.55
CA VAL A 98 14.78 1.07 3.13
C VAL A 98 15.34 0.64 1.80
N TYR A 99 15.33 1.56 0.84
CA TYR A 99 16.05 1.45 -0.41
C TYR A 99 17.24 2.42 -0.42
N ILE A 100 18.42 1.93 -0.79
CA ILE A 100 19.64 2.75 -0.92
C ILE A 100 19.81 3.16 -2.38
N VAL A 101 19.89 4.46 -2.62
CA VAL A 101 20.05 5.03 -3.96
C VAL A 101 21.45 4.73 -4.47
N GLN A 102 21.53 4.01 -5.60
CA GLN A 102 22.81 3.53 -6.15
C GLN A 102 23.46 4.56 -7.07
N ASP A 103 22.66 5.23 -7.89
CA ASP A 103 23.10 6.19 -8.88
C ASP A 103 22.01 7.24 -9.15
N THR A 104 22.23 8.11 -10.13
CA THR A 104 21.28 9.17 -10.52
C THR A 104 20.28 8.75 -11.59
N ASN A 105 20.25 7.46 -11.98
CA ASN A 105 19.32 6.98 -13.00
C ASN A 105 17.88 6.91 -12.44
N PRO A 106 16.84 7.02 -13.29
CA PRO A 106 15.47 6.88 -12.85
C PRO A 106 15.18 5.48 -12.31
N VAL A 107 14.50 5.41 -11.16
CA VAL A 107 14.05 4.16 -10.53
C VAL A 107 12.56 4.23 -10.23
N TRP A 108 11.85 3.12 -10.45
CA TRP A 108 10.40 3.07 -10.52
C TRP A 108 9.85 2.05 -9.54
N PHE A 109 8.82 2.43 -8.79
CA PHE A 109 8.18 1.58 -7.80
C PHE A 109 6.66 1.62 -7.93
N PHE A 110 6.01 0.57 -7.47
CA PHE A 110 4.57 0.49 -7.34
C PHE A 110 4.14 -0.18 -6.04
N ASP A 111 2.88 0.04 -5.68
CA ASP A 111 2.21 -0.73 -4.64
C ASP A 111 1.47 -1.93 -5.26
N GLN A 112 1.97 -3.13 -4.95
CA GLN A 112 1.40 -4.40 -5.39
C GLN A 112 0.14 -4.80 -4.61
N ALA A 113 -0.14 -4.19 -3.46
CA ALA A 113 -1.26 -4.58 -2.63
C ALA A 113 -2.61 -4.18 -3.26
N GLY A 114 -3.58 -5.10 -3.26
CA GLY A 114 -4.98 -4.79 -3.57
C GLY A 114 -5.25 -4.19 -4.96
N GLY A 115 -4.32 -4.35 -5.91
CA GLY A 115 -4.43 -3.78 -7.26
C GLY A 115 -4.37 -2.24 -7.28
N LEU A 116 -3.71 -1.62 -6.31
CA LEU A 116 -3.61 -0.15 -6.24
C LEU A 116 -2.75 0.45 -7.36
N CYS A 117 -1.80 -0.31 -7.92
CA CYS A 117 -0.95 0.19 -9.01
C CYS A 117 -1.72 0.69 -10.23
N THR A 118 -2.72 -0.06 -10.70
CA THR A 118 -3.55 0.34 -11.86
C THR A 118 -4.47 1.52 -11.56
N LYS A 119 -4.50 1.99 -10.31
CA LYS A 119 -5.17 3.21 -9.89
C LYS A 119 -4.19 4.38 -9.74
N GLY A 120 -2.91 4.20 -10.07
CA GLY A 120 -1.87 5.22 -10.01
C GLY A 120 -1.02 5.19 -8.74
N ALA A 121 -1.07 4.13 -7.93
CA ALA A 121 -0.18 3.96 -6.77
C ALA A 121 1.24 3.59 -7.21
N VAL A 122 1.98 4.60 -7.70
CA VAL A 122 3.35 4.49 -8.18
C VAL A 122 4.25 5.59 -7.62
N PHE A 123 5.54 5.30 -7.55
CA PHE A 123 6.58 6.19 -7.03
C PHE A 123 7.80 6.22 -7.94
N SER A 124 8.43 7.40 -8.07
CA SER A 124 9.56 7.62 -8.99
C SER A 124 10.74 8.31 -8.30
N ILE A 125 11.92 7.69 -8.37
CA ILE A 125 13.20 8.27 -7.96
C ILE A 125 13.90 8.82 -9.20
N ASN A 126 14.41 10.05 -9.12
CA ASN A 126 15.18 10.69 -10.18
C ASN A 126 14.51 10.67 -11.58
N PRO A 127 13.17 10.87 -11.73
CA PRO A 127 12.57 10.88 -13.05
C PRO A 127 12.94 12.15 -13.82
N GLU A 128 12.89 12.07 -15.15
CA GLU A 128 13.08 13.21 -16.03
C GLU A 128 12.03 14.29 -15.72
N LEU A 129 12.44 15.56 -15.82
CA LEU A 129 11.52 16.70 -15.69
C LEU A 129 10.68 16.91 -16.95
N THR A 130 11.23 16.52 -18.10
CA THR A 130 10.64 16.66 -19.43
C THR A 130 11.08 15.47 -20.27
N GLY A 131 10.31 15.11 -21.29
CA GLY A 131 10.63 13.98 -22.15
C GLY A 131 9.69 12.83 -21.91
N THR A 132 10.19 11.60 -22.05
CA THR A 132 9.35 10.40 -22.03
C THR A 132 9.30 9.77 -20.65
N GLN A 133 10.38 9.82 -19.86
CA GLN A 133 10.46 9.15 -18.57
C GLN A 133 10.19 10.10 -17.40
N THR A 134 9.02 10.74 -17.43
CA THR A 134 8.56 11.62 -16.35
C THR A 134 7.71 10.85 -15.33
N ALA A 135 7.62 11.36 -14.09
CA ALA A 135 6.74 10.79 -13.06
C ALA A 135 5.27 10.75 -13.51
N GLY A 136 4.82 11.80 -14.22
CA GLY A 136 3.47 11.87 -14.77
C GLY A 136 3.21 10.79 -15.81
N GLN A 137 4.17 10.55 -16.71
CA GLN A 137 4.03 9.49 -17.72
C GLN A 137 4.08 8.10 -17.08
N PHE A 138 4.90 7.90 -16.05
CA PHE A 138 4.94 6.64 -15.32
C PHE A 138 3.59 6.31 -14.66
N ARG A 139 2.95 7.29 -14.01
CA ARG A 139 1.59 7.14 -13.47
C ARG A 139 0.57 6.84 -14.56
N ALA A 140 0.62 7.55 -15.69
CA ALA A 140 -0.26 7.27 -16.82
C ALA A 140 -0.08 5.84 -17.38
N ASN A 141 1.15 5.34 -17.45
CA ASN A 141 1.42 3.95 -17.86
C ASN A 141 0.82 2.95 -16.85
N ALA A 142 0.87 3.26 -15.55
CA ALA A 142 0.31 2.41 -14.50
C ALA A 142 -1.21 2.31 -14.61
N GLU A 143 -1.88 3.46 -14.78
CA GLU A 143 -3.33 3.53 -14.99
C GLU A 143 -3.79 2.82 -16.28
N ALA A 144 -2.92 2.77 -17.29
CA ALA A 144 -3.18 2.07 -18.55
C ALA A 144 -2.83 0.56 -18.51
N SER A 145 -2.25 0.06 -17.42
CA SER A 145 -1.82 -1.35 -17.32
C SER A 145 -3.02 -2.29 -17.18
N ASP A 146 -2.95 -3.46 -17.80
CA ASP A 146 -4.01 -4.47 -17.73
C ASP A 146 -4.06 -5.07 -16.31
N PRO A 147 -5.17 -4.90 -15.57
CA PRO A 147 -5.30 -5.40 -14.20
C PRO A 147 -5.23 -6.92 -14.08
N SER A 148 -5.48 -7.67 -15.16
CA SER A 148 -5.36 -9.13 -15.17
C SER A 148 -3.90 -9.62 -15.19
N THR A 149 -2.98 -8.76 -15.64
CA THR A 149 -1.54 -9.05 -15.70
C THR A 149 -0.77 -8.34 -14.59
N ALA A 150 -1.38 -7.36 -13.94
CA ALA A 150 -0.81 -6.66 -12.80
C ALA A 150 -0.55 -7.64 -11.65
N SER A 151 0.62 -7.51 -11.03
CA SER A 151 0.91 -8.30 -9.85
C SER A 151 0.08 -7.77 -8.69
N VAL A 152 -0.74 -8.65 -8.10
CA VAL A 152 -1.57 -8.33 -6.94
C VAL A 152 -1.18 -9.25 -5.79
N ALA A 153 -0.70 -8.65 -4.70
CA ALA A 153 -0.56 -9.38 -3.45
C ALA A 153 -1.91 -9.33 -2.71
N PRO A 154 -2.36 -10.44 -2.10
CA PRO A 154 -3.60 -10.44 -1.33
C PRO A 154 -3.47 -9.45 -0.17
N THR A 155 -4.43 -8.52 -0.06
CA THR A 155 -4.66 -7.75 1.15
C THR A 155 -5.18 -8.71 2.22
N SER A 156 -4.47 -8.88 3.33
CA SER A 156 -5.03 -9.59 4.49
C SER A 156 -6.24 -8.80 4.97
N ALA A 157 -7.43 -9.28 4.65
CA ALA A 157 -8.64 -8.85 5.34
C ALA A 157 -8.48 -9.26 6.80
N SER A 158 -8.46 -8.29 7.71
CA SER A 158 -8.56 -8.58 9.14
C SER A 158 -9.95 -9.19 9.38
N SER A 159 -10.06 -10.50 9.29
CA SER A 159 -11.23 -11.22 9.75
C SER A 159 -11.30 -11.05 11.26
N SER A 160 -12.33 -10.33 11.72
CA SER A 160 -12.77 -10.39 13.12
C SER A 160 -13.20 -11.84 13.39
N GLY A 161 -12.24 -12.67 13.80
CA GLY A 161 -12.48 -14.05 14.19
C GLY A 161 -13.17 -14.08 15.53
N THR A 162 -14.50 -14.28 15.53
CA THR A 162 -15.20 -14.84 16.68
C THR A 162 -14.65 -16.24 16.89
N ALA A 163 -13.86 -16.43 17.94
CA ALA A 163 -13.42 -17.74 18.38
C ALA A 163 -14.64 -18.57 18.80
N THR A 164 -14.96 -19.62 18.05
CA THR A 164 -15.76 -20.73 18.54
C THR A 164 -14.86 -21.95 18.62
N GLU A 165 -14.56 -22.30 19.86
CA GLU A 165 -13.90 -23.52 20.30
C GLU A 165 -14.62 -24.76 19.77
N ALA A 166 -13.89 -25.73 19.21
CA ALA A 166 -14.41 -27.09 19.02
C ALA A 166 -13.27 -28.10 19.16
N ALA A 167 -13.40 -28.91 20.20
CA ALA A 167 -12.52 -29.98 20.62
C ALA A 167 -12.46 -31.15 19.63
N SER A 168 -11.36 -31.89 19.76
CA SER A 168 -11.01 -33.12 19.05
C SER A 168 -11.97 -34.28 19.35
N THR A 169 -12.31 -35.11 18.36
CA THR A 169 -12.49 -36.57 18.56
C THR A 169 -12.42 -37.34 17.24
N THR A 170 -11.67 -38.44 17.29
CA THR A 170 -11.47 -39.48 16.28
C THR A 170 -12.70 -40.40 16.18
N GLY A 171 -12.87 -41.06 15.03
CA GLY A 171 -14.15 -41.60 14.56
C GLY A 171 -14.63 -42.95 15.12
N ALA A 172 -15.89 -43.28 14.76
CA ALA A 172 -16.39 -44.60 14.35
C ALA A 172 -17.91 -44.52 14.05
N ALA A 173 -18.33 -45.10 12.93
CA ALA A 173 -19.71 -45.56 12.66
C ALA A 173 -19.85 -47.04 13.10
N PRO A 174 -21.01 -47.75 13.06
CA PRO A 174 -22.28 -47.42 12.38
C PRO A 174 -23.59 -47.87 13.10
N SER A 175 -24.72 -47.64 12.39
CA SER A 175 -25.95 -48.48 12.31
C SER A 175 -27.25 -48.06 13.03
N ALA A 176 -28.24 -47.76 12.16
CA ALA A 176 -29.61 -48.29 12.07
C ALA A 176 -30.80 -47.68 12.86
N SER A 177 -31.86 -47.36 12.07
CA SER A 177 -33.32 -47.34 12.36
C SER A 177 -33.84 -46.32 13.42
N SER A 178 -34.94 -45.58 13.27
CA SER A 178 -36.20 -45.75 12.51
C SER A 178 -37.02 -44.43 12.54
N SER A 179 -37.75 -44.13 11.46
CA SER A 179 -38.92 -43.20 11.41
C SER A 179 -40.07 -43.67 12.33
N PRO A 180 -41.15 -42.90 12.68
CA PRO A 180 -41.82 -41.86 11.86
C PRO A 180 -42.47 -40.64 12.59
N ASN A 181 -43.00 -39.73 11.75
CA ASN A 181 -44.13 -38.79 11.93
C ASN A 181 -44.14 -37.74 13.07
N ALA A 182 -44.28 -36.47 12.68
CA ALA A 182 -45.52 -35.70 12.90
C ALA A 182 -45.44 -34.31 12.24
N ALA A 183 -46.57 -33.91 11.68
CA ALA A 183 -46.82 -32.63 11.03
C ALA A 183 -47.06 -31.48 12.03
N SER A 184 -46.98 -30.27 11.49
CA SER A 184 -47.97 -29.17 11.63
C SER A 184 -47.43 -27.82 12.08
N SER A 185 -47.66 -26.86 11.17
CA SER A 185 -48.29 -25.57 11.40
C SER A 185 -47.50 -24.38 11.98
N ASP A 186 -47.47 -23.35 11.13
CA ASP A 186 -47.78 -21.94 11.41
C ASP A 186 -46.86 -21.20 12.39
N ARG A 187 -46.24 -20.10 11.94
CA ARG A 187 -46.79 -18.76 12.14
C ARG A 187 -46.08 -17.70 11.30
N LEU A 188 -46.92 -16.85 10.73
CA LEU A 188 -46.67 -15.55 10.12
C LEU A 188 -45.99 -14.59 11.10
N ALA A 189 -45.08 -13.75 10.62
CA ALA A 189 -44.93 -12.39 11.11
C ALA A 189 -44.32 -11.50 10.01
N ALA A 190 -45.17 -10.65 9.46
CA ALA A 190 -44.83 -9.56 8.57
C ALA A 190 -44.26 -8.36 9.35
N PHE A 191 -43.28 -7.66 8.79
CA PHE A 191 -43.00 -6.24 9.03
C PHE A 191 -42.45 -5.67 7.71
N SER A 192 -43.31 -5.02 6.93
CA SER A 192 -43.66 -3.58 6.94
C SER A 192 -42.60 -2.70 6.28
N MET A 193 -43.00 -2.17 5.12
CA MET A 193 -42.32 -1.16 4.30
C MET A 193 -42.13 0.15 5.07
N GLY A 194 -41.04 0.87 4.78
CA GLY A 194 -40.84 2.27 5.13
C GLY A 194 -40.12 2.99 4.00
N ALA A 195 -40.89 3.78 3.25
CA ALA A 195 -40.52 4.44 2.01
C ALA A 195 -39.79 5.79 2.22
N SER A 196 -38.99 6.14 1.21
CA SER A 196 -38.39 7.45 0.96
C SER A 196 -39.42 8.55 0.69
N LEU A 197 -39.13 9.81 1.06
CA LEU A 197 -39.07 10.99 0.18
C LEU A 197 -39.08 12.34 0.94
N ALA A 198 -38.04 13.13 0.64
CA ALA A 198 -37.98 14.58 0.38
C ALA A 198 -38.66 15.62 1.30
N ALA A 199 -37.89 16.65 1.69
CA ALA A 199 -38.26 18.05 1.50
C ALA A 199 -37.05 19.00 1.62
N LEU A 200 -37.06 20.03 0.77
CA LEU A 200 -36.08 21.09 0.54
C LEU A 200 -36.08 22.14 1.66
N GLY A 201 -34.97 22.88 1.79
CA GLY A 201 -34.92 24.12 2.58
C GLY A 201 -33.69 24.96 2.24
N ALA A 202 -33.86 25.91 1.33
CA ALA A 202 -32.90 26.95 0.98
C ALA A 202 -32.83 28.03 2.09
N TRP A 203 -31.63 28.55 2.38
CA TRP A 203 -31.45 29.88 2.97
C TRP A 203 -30.20 30.56 2.40
N LEU A 204 -30.43 31.69 1.72
CA LEU A 204 -29.48 32.78 1.49
C LEU A 204 -29.30 33.56 2.80
N TYR A 205 -28.11 34.08 3.09
CA TYR A 205 -27.91 35.44 3.63
C TYR A 205 -26.43 35.84 3.61
N ALA A 206 -26.20 37.06 3.10
CA ALA A 206 -25.09 38.00 3.27
C ALA A 206 -23.66 37.59 2.82
#